data_AF-A0A838YLQ4-F1
#
_entry.id   AF-A0A838YLQ4-F1
#
_cell.length_a   1.000
_cell.length_b   1.000
_cell.length_c   1.000
_cell.angle_alpha   90.00
_cell.angle_beta   90.00
_cell.angle_gamma   90.00
#
_symmetry.space_group_name_H-M   'P 1'
#
loop_
_entity.id
_entity.type
_entity.pdbx_description
1 polymer ?
#
loop_
_entity_poly.entity_id
_entity_poly.type
_entity_poly.pdbx_seq_one_letter_code
_entity_poly.pdbx_strand_id
1 'polypeptide(L)'
;MVLEKEFKEKISSLIDECLIPHGIQTHECDQKHWKYRSEEDFKYGHKAGIVMGISMGYYIAKYGKLPANEDLTEMTEMVELRKDEIKKSFADIHFFYKV
;
A
#
# COMPACT_ATOMS: atom_id res chain seq x y z
N MET A 1 2.21 11.78 19.13
CA MET A 1 1.57 10.46 19.26
C MET A 1 2.40 9.48 18.47
N VAL A 2 2.71 8.32 19.06
CA VAL A 2 3.30 7.17 18.34
C VAL A 2 2.11 6.38 17.80
N LEU A 3 2.16 5.95 16.54
CA LEU A 3 1.11 5.24 15.85
C LEU A 3 0.65 4.03 16.67
N GLU A 4 -0.66 3.90 16.86
CA GLU A 4 -1.21 2.84 17.70
C GLU A 4 -0.91 1.46 17.11
N LYS A 5 -0.75 0.48 18.00
CA LYS A 5 -0.37 -0.89 17.65
C LYS A 5 -1.28 -1.51 16.58
N GLU A 6 -2.59 -1.27 16.65
CA GLU A 6 -3.54 -1.82 15.66
C GLU A 6 -3.28 -1.31 14.23
N PHE A 7 -2.82 -0.06 14.08
CA PHE A 7 -2.53 0.52 12.77
C PHE A 7 -1.22 -0.03 12.24
N LYS A 8 -0.25 -0.24 13.12
CA LYS A 8 0.99 -0.95 12.79
C LYS A 8 0.68 -2.36 12.28
N GLU A 9 -0.17 -3.10 12.99
CA GLU A 9 -0.61 -4.44 12.58
C GLU A 9 -1.36 -4.41 11.26
N LYS A 10 -2.24 -3.41 11.06
CA LYS A 10 -2.97 -3.22 9.79
C LYS A 10 -2.03 -2.96 8.63
N ILE A 11 -1.06 -2.06 8.78
CA ILE A 11 -0.07 -1.73 7.74
C ILE A 11 0.76 -2.96 7.41
N SER A 12 1.29 -3.66 8.42
CA SER A 12 2.05 -4.89 8.20
C SER A 12 1.23 -5.94 7.46
N SER A 13 -0.03 -6.16 7.84
CA SER A 13 -0.94 -7.09 7.14
C SER A 13 -1.13 -6.70 5.68
N LEU A 14 -1.37 -5.42 5.39
CA LEU A 14 -1.56 -4.94 4.02
C LEU A 14 -0.29 -5.08 3.18
N ILE A 15 0.89 -4.83 3.76
CA ILE A 15 2.16 -5.06 3.08
C ILE A 15 2.32 -6.55 2.77
N ASP A 16 2.07 -7.43 3.74
CA ASP A 16 2.20 -8.86 3.53
C ASP A 16 1.20 -9.38 2.48
N GLU A 17 -0.03 -8.87 2.46
CA GLU A 17 -1.00 -9.13 1.39
C GLU A 17 -0.48 -8.66 0.01
N CYS A 18 0.19 -7.51 -0.08
CA CYS A 18 0.83 -7.03 -1.31
C CYS A 18 1.95 -7.95 -1.84
N LEU A 19 2.58 -8.75 -0.98
CA LEU A 19 3.68 -9.65 -1.36
C LEU A 19 3.19 -11.00 -1.89
N ILE A 20 1.96 -11.39 -1.56
CA ILE A 20 1.37 -12.67 -1.96
C ILE A 20 0.88 -12.59 -3.42
N PRO A 21 1.12 -13.62 -4.26
CA PRO A 21 0.46 -13.71 -5.56
C PRO A 21 -1.07 -13.60 -5.40
N HIS A 22 -1.70 -12.69 -6.13
CA HIS A 22 -3.16 -12.43 -6.05
C HIS A 22 -3.66 -11.85 -4.72
N GLY A 23 -2.82 -11.22 -3.90
CA GLY A 23 -3.27 -10.52 -2.70
C GLY A 23 -3.98 -9.20 -3.02
N ILE A 24 -3.37 -8.06 -2.73
CA ILE A 24 -3.90 -6.76 -3.16
C ILE A 24 -3.61 -6.59 -4.64
N GLN A 25 -4.66 -6.53 -5.45
CA GLN A 25 -4.55 -6.24 -6.87
C GLN A 25 -5.09 -4.75 -7.08
N THR A 26 -4.76 -4.00 -8.15
CA THR A 26 -5.69 -2.97 -8.74
C THR A 26 -5.83 -3.07 -10.28
N HIS A 27 -6.92 -2.53 -10.86
CA HIS A 27 -7.19 -2.56 -12.32
C HIS A 27 -6.15 -1.78 -13.14
N GLU A 28 -5.23 -1.08 -12.48
CA GLU A 28 -4.53 0.06 -13.06
C GLU A 28 -3.13 -0.29 -13.59
N CYS A 29 -2.71 -1.56 -13.66
CA CYS A 29 -1.31 -1.89 -13.97
C CYS A 29 -0.95 -2.04 -15.45
N ASP A 30 -1.82 -1.67 -16.38
CA ASP A 30 -1.53 -1.76 -17.81
C ASP A 30 -0.66 -0.58 -18.30
N GLN A 31 0.45 -0.88 -18.99
CA GLN A 31 1.33 0.11 -19.63
C GLN A 31 0.59 1.08 -20.57
N LYS A 32 -0.58 0.68 -21.10
CA LYS A 32 -1.43 1.57 -21.91
C LYS A 32 -1.87 2.82 -21.15
N HIS A 33 -2.02 2.72 -19.84
CA HIS A 33 -2.49 3.81 -18.99
C HIS A 33 -1.36 4.49 -18.22
N TRP A 34 -0.26 3.79 -17.94
CA TRP A 34 0.85 4.31 -17.13
C TRP A 34 2.20 4.23 -17.86
N LYS A 35 2.78 5.41 -18.13
CA LYS A 35 4.12 5.54 -18.70
C LYS A 35 5.18 5.54 -17.59
N TYR A 36 5.59 4.36 -17.13
CA TYR A 36 6.66 4.22 -16.15
C TYR A 36 8.00 3.84 -16.81
N ARG A 37 9.11 4.32 -16.23
CA ARG A 37 10.47 4.04 -16.72
C ARG A 37 11.06 2.75 -16.12
N SER A 38 10.54 2.31 -14.99
CA SER A 38 11.04 1.21 -14.18
C SER A 38 9.84 0.46 -13.58
N GLU A 39 9.74 -0.84 -13.88
CA GLU A 39 8.64 -1.68 -13.41
C GLU A 39 8.68 -1.85 -11.88
N GLU A 40 9.87 -1.95 -11.30
CA GLU A 40 10.06 -2.07 -9.85
C GLU A 40 9.65 -0.79 -9.12
N ASP A 41 10.02 0.38 -9.64
CA ASP A 41 9.64 1.65 -9.02
C ASP A 41 8.14 1.90 -9.16
N PHE A 42 7.54 1.48 -10.28
CA PHE A 42 6.09 1.49 -10.45
C PHE A 42 5.39 0.57 -9.45
N LYS A 43 5.83 -0.70 -9.32
CA LYS A 43 5.31 -1.65 -8.33
C LYS A 43 5.36 -1.08 -6.92
N TYR A 44 6.50 -0.50 -6.55
CA TYR A 44 6.66 0.13 -5.24
C TYR A 44 5.67 1.29 -5.05
N GLY A 45 5.65 2.26 -5.97
CA GLY A 45 4.77 3.42 -5.85
C GLY A 45 3.29 3.03 -5.79
N HIS A 46 2.89 2.09 -6.63
CA HIS A 46 1.52 1.59 -6.68
C HIS A 46 1.10 0.91 -5.36
N LYS A 47 1.86 -0.10 -4.92
CA LYS A 47 1.54 -0.87 -3.71
C LYS A 47 1.67 -0.03 -2.44
N ALA A 48 2.70 0.81 -2.35
CA ALA A 48 2.82 1.78 -1.25
C ALA A 48 1.62 2.72 -1.20
N GLY A 49 1.15 3.21 -2.35
CA GLY A 49 -0.04 4.05 -2.46
C GLY A 49 -1.29 3.37 -1.93
N ILE A 50 -1.52 2.09 -2.25
CA ILE A 50 -2.68 1.34 -1.76
C ILE A 50 -2.60 1.12 -0.24
N VAL A 51 -1.46 0.65 0.26
CA VAL A 51 -1.27 0.41 1.70
C VAL A 51 -1.54 1.69 2.48
N MET A 52 -0.97 2.81 2.05
CA MET A 52 -1.20 4.12 2.66
C MET A 52 -2.65 4.56 2.55
N GLY A 53 -3.27 4.43 1.38
CA GLY A 53 -4.67 4.81 1.14
C GLY A 53 -5.65 4.06 2.05
N ILE A 54 -5.52 2.74 2.14
CA ILE A 54 -6.38 1.90 3.00
C ILE A 54 -6.14 2.24 4.49
N SER A 55 -4.87 2.41 4.89
CA SER A 55 -4.52 2.69 6.29
C SER A 55 -5.02 4.07 6.74
N MET A 56 -4.90 5.09 5.89
CA MET A 56 -5.46 6.42 6.11
C MET A 56 -6.99 6.40 6.15
N GLY A 57 -7.63 5.67 5.23
CA GLY A 57 -9.08 5.51 5.21
C GLY A 57 -9.60 4.86 6.50
N TYR A 58 -8.92 3.83 6.98
CA TYR A 58 -9.22 3.19 8.26
C TYR A 58 -9.05 4.14 9.45
N TYR A 59 -7.99 4.97 9.45
CA TYR A 59 -7.73 5.95 10.50
C TYR A 59 -8.84 7.01 10.57
N ILE A 60 -9.22 7.55 9.42
CA ILE A 60 -10.29 8.55 9.31
C ILE A 60 -11.63 7.95 9.75
N ALA A 61 -11.94 6.72 9.33
CA ALA A 61 -13.16 6.04 9.73
C ALA A 61 -13.24 5.83 11.25
N LYS A 62 -12.11 5.53 11.90
CA LYS A 62 -12.06 5.32 13.35
C LYS A 62 -12.12 6.63 14.15
N TYR A 63 -11.37 7.66 13.73
CA TYR A 63 -11.16 8.87 14.53
C TYR A 63 -11.89 10.12 14.03
N GLY A 64 -12.51 10.08 12.85
CA GLY A 64 -13.19 11.23 12.24
C GLY A 64 -12.23 12.38 11.87
N LYS A 65 -10.92 12.11 11.81
CA LYS A 65 -9.88 13.10 11.52
C LYS A 65 -8.72 12.46 10.75
N LEU A 66 -7.91 13.30 10.10
CA LEU A 66 -6.66 12.87 9.46
C LEU A 66 -5.62 12.50 10.54
N PRO A 67 -4.68 11.58 10.24
CA PRO A 67 -3.56 11.31 11.13
C PRO A 67 -2.69 12.55 11.28
N ALA A 68 -2.08 12.71 12.47
CA ALA A 68 -1.11 13.77 12.69
C ALA A 68 0.17 13.50 11.88
N ASN A 69 1.01 14.52 11.68
CA ASN A 69 2.26 14.37 10.93
C ASN A 69 3.16 13.26 11.50
N GLU A 70 3.23 13.11 12.82
CA GLU A 70 4.01 12.03 13.45
C GLU A 70 3.48 10.63 13.08
N ASP A 71 2.15 10.45 13.13
CA ASP A 71 1.51 9.20 12.72
C ASP A 71 1.74 8.94 11.22
N LEU A 72 1.60 9.97 10.37
CA LEU A 72 1.85 9.85 8.92
C LEU A 72 3.30 9.49 8.60
N THR A 73 4.26 10.10 9.30
CA THR A 73 5.69 9.77 9.17
C THR A 73 5.91 8.32 9.53
N GLU A 74 5.39 7.86 10.67
CA GLU A 74 5.58 6.48 11.11
C GLU A 74 4.90 5.47 10.16
N MET A 75 3.69 5.78 9.65
CA MET A 75 3.04 4.97 8.61
C MET A 75 3.90 4.86 7.36
N THR A 76 4.50 5.96 6.92
CA THR A 76 5.34 6.02 5.72
C THR A 76 6.63 5.22 5.92
N GLU A 77 7.29 5.39 7.07
CA GLU A 77 8.51 4.64 7.43
C GLU A 77 8.26 3.14 7.42
N MET A 78 7.12 2.68 7.94
CA MET A 78 6.76 1.25 7.91
C MET A 78 6.68 0.69 6.49
N VAL A 79 6.16 1.45 5.53
CA VAL A 79 6.08 1.05 4.12
C VAL A 79 7.46 1.13 3.44
N GLU A 80 8.23 2.18 3.72
CA GLU A 80 9.58 2.37 3.19
C GLU A 80 10.55 1.27 3.64
N LEU A 81 10.45 0.81 4.88
CA LEU A 81 11.27 -0.29 5.41
C LEU A 81 11.09 -1.60 4.63
N ARG A 82 9.95 -1.80 3.98
CA ARG A 82 9.63 -2.99 3.18
C ARG A 82 9.78 -2.75 1.67
N LYS A 83 10.38 -1.63 1.26
CA LYS A 83 10.52 -1.21 -0.15
C LYS A 83 11.07 -2.30 -1.06
N ASP A 84 12.18 -2.94 -0.69
CA ASP A 84 12.84 -3.91 -1.56
C ASP A 84 12.01 -5.20 -1.76
N GLU A 85 11.24 -5.60 -0.74
CA GLU A 85 10.31 -6.72 -0.85
C GLU A 85 9.16 -6.37 -1.79
N ILE A 86 8.60 -5.17 -1.64
CA ILE A 86 7.52 -4.66 -2.50
C ILE A 86 7.99 -4.57 -3.96
N LYS A 87 9.21 -4.07 -4.21
CA LYS A 87 9.78 -3.99 -5.56
C LYS A 87 9.92 -5.36 -6.26
N LYS A 88 10.30 -6.38 -5.48
CA LYS A 88 10.51 -7.76 -5.97
C LYS A 88 9.22 -8.59 -6.02
N SER A 89 8.12 -8.06 -5.51
CA SER A 89 6.82 -8.75 -5.48
C SER A 89 6.23 -8.95 -6.88
N PHE A 90 5.25 -9.85 -6.98
CA PHE A 90 4.55 -10.14 -8.23
C PHE A 90 3.87 -8.88 -8.78
N ALA A 91 3.96 -8.68 -10.10
CA ALA A 91 3.21 -7.65 -10.80
C ALA A 91 1.71 -7.97 -10.72
N ASP A 92 0.87 -6.97 -10.47
CA ASP A 92 -0.57 -7.17 -10.34
C ASP A 92 -1.13 -7.75 -11.65
N ILE A 93 -1.67 -8.97 -11.58
CA ILE A 93 -2.39 -9.59 -12.70
C ILE A 93 -3.83 -9.09 -12.67
N HIS A 94 -4.34 -8.72 -13.85
CA HIS A 94 -5.64 -8.12 -14.13
C HIS A 94 -6.78 -8.45 -13.17
N PHE A 95 -7.59 -7.44 -12.94
CA PHE A 95 -8.79 -7.50 -12.13
C PHE A 95 -9.95 -8.16 -12.82
N PHE A 96 -10.64 -8.99 -12.06
CA PHE A 96 -12.05 -9.24 -12.28
C PHE A 96 -12.77 -8.96 -10.96
N TYR A 97 -13.53 -7.85 -10.92
CA TYR A 97 -14.63 -7.76 -9.96
C TYR A 97 -15.61 -8.88 -10.33
N LYS A 98 -15.74 -9.91 -9.49
CA LYS A 98 -16.92 -10.76 -9.55
C LYS A 98 -18.08 -9.92 -9.03
N VAL A 99 -18.89 -9.44 -9.96
CA VAL A 99 -20.23 -8.90 -9.71
C VAL A 99 -21.13 -10.02 -9.19
#